data_AF-A0A9D3NBN7-F1
#
_entry.id   AF-A0A9D3NBN7-F1
#
_cell.length_a   1.000
_cell.length_b   1.000
_cell.length_c   1.000
_cell.angle_alpha   90.00
_cell.angle_beta   90.00
_cell.angle_gamma   90.00
#
_symmetry.space_group_name_H-M   'P 1'
#
loop_
_entity.id
_entity.type
_entity.pdbx_description
1 polymer ?
#
loop_
_entity_poly.entity_id
_entity_poly.type
_entity_poly.pdbx_seq_one_letter_code
_entity_poly.pdbx_strand_id
1 'polypeptide(L)'
;MHYSNPEATTTQTNSKLFGFFLSRSKLFGVSLSVMANLSSYAVRMARLSARIFGDVVRPTDSRSMKVVQLFKEPPMAQKKEVYDWYPQHKIYYSLTQKLRYMGLFRDEHQDFKEEMRRLRKLRGKGKPKKGEGKRAMKKK
;
A
#
# COMPACT_ATOMS: atom_id res chain seq x y z
N MET A 1 21.93 15.02 5.97
CA MET A 1 21.87 14.14 4.78
C MET A 1 20.77 14.66 3.88
N HIS A 2 21.19 15.35 2.83
CA HIS A 2 20.34 15.91 1.79
C HIS A 2 19.83 14.81 0.87
N TYR A 3 18.53 14.84 0.54
CA TYR A 3 18.06 14.36 -0.76
C TYR A 3 17.17 15.43 -1.37
N SER A 4 17.77 16.12 -2.34
CA SER A 4 17.15 17.04 -3.28
C SER A 4 16.38 16.23 -4.33
N ASN A 5 15.11 16.56 -4.57
CA ASN A 5 14.41 16.18 -5.79
C ASN A 5 14.47 17.37 -6.76
N PRO A 6 15.13 17.26 -7.93
CA PRO A 6 15.05 18.29 -8.94
C PRO A 6 13.82 18.11 -9.84
N GLU A 7 13.28 19.26 -10.23
CA GLU A 7 12.11 19.54 -11.04
C GLU A 7 12.21 19.02 -12.47
N ALA A 8 11.07 18.74 -13.11
CA ALA A 8 10.93 18.77 -14.56
C ALA A 8 9.57 19.38 -14.95
N THR A 9 9.53 20.71 -14.96
CA THR A 9 8.57 21.50 -15.73
C THR A 9 9.21 21.93 -17.04
N THR A 10 8.59 21.65 -18.18
CA THR A 10 8.91 22.35 -19.44
C THR A 10 7.63 22.55 -20.27
N THR A 11 7.53 23.78 -20.76
CA THR A 11 6.43 24.43 -21.47
C THR A 11 6.36 24.11 -22.97
N GLN A 12 5.12 24.04 -23.48
CA GLN A 12 4.57 24.41 -24.80
C GLN A 12 5.49 24.51 -26.04
N THR A 13 5.09 23.88 -27.15
CA THR A 13 5.03 24.55 -28.49
C THR A 13 3.94 23.93 -29.38
N ASN A 14 3.15 24.81 -29.99
CA ASN A 14 2.16 24.54 -31.03
C ASN A 14 2.83 24.40 -32.39
N SER A 15 2.49 23.38 -33.17
CA SER A 15 2.63 23.38 -34.63
C SER A 15 1.32 22.96 -35.26
N LYS A 16 0.56 23.95 -35.73
CA LYS A 16 -0.59 23.75 -36.62
C LYS A 16 -0.10 23.36 -38.02
N LEU A 17 -0.99 22.64 -38.72
CA LEU A 17 -1.09 22.42 -40.18
C LEU A 17 -0.27 21.26 -40.76
N PHE A 18 -0.94 20.14 -41.00
CA PHE A 18 -1.02 19.52 -42.33
C PHE A 18 -2.17 18.50 -42.37
N GLY A 19 -2.99 18.55 -43.42
CA GLY A 19 -3.58 17.33 -44.00
C GLY A 19 -4.97 16.89 -43.52
N PHE A 20 -5.99 17.47 -44.14
CA PHE A 20 -7.33 16.92 -44.30
C PHE A 20 -7.26 15.61 -45.12
N PHE A 21 -7.68 14.44 -44.61
CA PHE A 21 -8.25 13.38 -45.46
C PHE A 21 -9.04 12.31 -44.67
N LEU A 22 -10.26 12.11 -45.14
CA LEU A 22 -11.20 10.99 -44.97
C LEU A 22 -10.85 9.84 -44.01
N SER A 23 -11.74 9.63 -43.04
CA SER A 23 -12.59 8.41 -42.91
C SER A 23 -12.81 8.02 -41.45
N ARG A 24 -13.98 8.38 -40.92
CA ARG A 24 -14.56 7.73 -39.74
C ARG A 24 -14.88 6.28 -40.12
N SER A 25 -14.03 5.34 -39.76
CA SER A 25 -14.48 3.96 -39.55
C SER A 25 -14.26 3.59 -38.08
N LYS A 26 -15.36 3.67 -37.32
CA LYS A 26 -15.50 2.92 -36.08
C LYS A 26 -15.36 1.44 -36.44
N LEU A 27 -14.24 0.81 -36.11
CA LEU A 27 -14.19 -0.63 -35.89
C LEU A 27 -14.06 -0.87 -34.39
N PHE A 28 -15.18 -0.62 -33.73
CA PHE A 28 -15.50 -1.18 -32.44
C PHE A 28 -15.95 -2.64 -32.70
N GLY A 29 -15.28 -3.60 -32.06
CA GLY A 29 -15.81 -4.96 -31.90
C GLY A 29 -15.45 -5.96 -33.00
N VAL A 30 -14.26 -6.56 -32.90
CA VAL A 30 -14.08 -7.96 -33.35
C VAL A 30 -14.24 -8.84 -32.10
N SER A 31 -15.50 -9.12 -31.77
CA SER A 31 -15.89 -10.06 -30.73
C SER A 31 -16.57 -11.26 -31.38
N LEU A 32 -15.97 -12.44 -31.18
CA LEU A 32 -16.61 -13.77 -31.16
C LEU A 32 -16.93 -14.54 -32.46
N SER A 33 -16.33 -14.27 -33.63
CA SER A 33 -16.51 -15.16 -34.83
C SER A 33 -15.24 -15.77 -35.43
N VAL A 34 -14.04 -15.44 -34.92
CA VAL A 34 -12.77 -15.91 -35.51
C VAL A 34 -12.32 -17.30 -35.02
N MET A 35 -12.90 -17.83 -33.92
CA MET A 35 -12.46 -19.13 -33.37
C MET A 35 -13.00 -20.34 -34.12
N ALA A 36 -14.03 -20.19 -34.97
CA ALA A 36 -14.65 -21.31 -35.69
C ALA A 36 -13.79 -21.87 -36.86
N ASN A 37 -12.73 -21.16 -37.26
CA ASN A 37 -11.90 -21.51 -38.43
C ASN A 37 -10.41 -21.75 -38.10
N LEU A 38 -10.06 -22.14 -36.87
CA LEU A 38 -8.70 -22.55 -36.55
C LEU A 38 -8.44 -24.00 -37.01
N SER A 39 -7.38 -24.20 -37.80
CA SER A 39 -6.94 -25.55 -38.21
C SER A 39 -6.72 -26.43 -36.98
N SER A 40 -7.08 -27.71 -37.07
CA SER A 40 -6.86 -28.69 -36.00
C SER A 40 -5.39 -28.74 -35.54
N TYR A 41 -4.45 -28.47 -36.45
CA TYR A 41 -3.03 -28.35 -36.16
C TYR A 41 -2.71 -27.14 -35.28
N ALA A 42 -3.30 -25.97 -35.56
CA ALA A 42 -3.10 -24.76 -34.76
C ALA A 42 -3.57 -24.94 -33.32
N VAL A 43 -4.70 -25.64 -33.11
CA VAL A 43 -5.20 -25.98 -31.77
C VAL A 43 -4.23 -26.93 -31.04
N ARG A 44 -3.64 -27.91 -31.74
CA ARG A 44 -2.63 -28.81 -31.15
C ARG A 44 -1.36 -28.05 -30.79
N MET A 45 -0.89 -27.15 -31.65
CA MET A 45 0.27 -26.30 -31.38
C MET A 45 0.04 -25.35 -30.19
N ALA A 46 -1.14 -24.73 -30.08
CA ALA A 46 -1.49 -23.87 -28.95
C ALA A 46 -1.56 -24.63 -27.60
N ARG A 47 -2.05 -25.88 -27.61
CA ARG A 47 -2.03 -26.73 -26.41
C ARG A 47 -0.61 -27.17 -26.03
N LEU A 48 0.21 -27.48 -27.04
CA LEU A 48 1.60 -27.86 -26.83
C LEU A 48 2.39 -26.69 -26.24
N SER A 49 2.29 -25.49 -26.80
CA SER A 49 2.97 -24.30 -26.26
C SER A 49 2.52 -24.00 -24.84
N ALA A 50 1.22 -24.03 -24.55
CA ALA A 50 0.71 -23.82 -23.19
C ALA A 50 1.28 -24.84 -22.20
N ARG A 51 1.48 -26.10 -22.62
CA ARG A 51 2.07 -27.14 -21.77
C ARG A 51 3.57 -26.94 -21.54
N ILE A 52 4.30 -26.49 -22.56
CA ILE A 52 5.74 -26.20 -22.47
C ILE A 52 5.99 -25.02 -21.51
N PHE A 53 5.19 -23.95 -21.63
CA PHE A 53 5.37 -22.74 -20.84
C PHE A 53 4.62 -22.72 -19.50
N GLY A 54 3.84 -23.78 -19.20
CA GLY A 54 3.12 -23.91 -17.93
C GLY A 54 1.83 -23.09 -17.84
N ASP A 55 1.29 -22.64 -18.98
CA ASP A 55 0.00 -21.95 -19.07
C ASP A 55 -1.19 -22.94 -19.02
N VAL A 56 -2.40 -22.39 -18.98
CA VAL A 56 -3.63 -23.17 -18.87
C VAL A 56 -3.90 -23.96 -20.17
N VAL A 57 -3.70 -25.27 -20.14
CA VAL A 57 -3.87 -26.17 -21.30
C VAL A 57 -5.35 -26.44 -21.63
N ARG A 58 -6.23 -26.48 -20.62
CA ARG A 58 -7.65 -26.76 -20.80
C ARG A 58 -8.40 -25.48 -21.20
N PRO A 59 -9.28 -25.51 -22.21
CA PRO A 59 -10.13 -24.37 -22.50
C PRO A 59 -10.98 -24.09 -21.25
N THR A 60 -10.75 -22.93 -20.65
CA THR A 60 -11.28 -22.57 -19.34
C THR A 60 -12.15 -21.33 -19.49
N ASP A 61 -13.30 -21.30 -18.80
CA ASP A 61 -14.17 -20.13 -18.79
C ASP A 61 -13.43 -18.89 -18.26
N SER A 62 -13.79 -17.73 -18.78
CA SER A 62 -13.35 -16.40 -18.34
C SER A 62 -13.38 -16.22 -16.82
N ARG A 63 -14.43 -16.73 -16.14
CA ARG A 63 -14.57 -16.66 -14.68
C ARG A 63 -13.54 -17.53 -13.96
N SER A 64 -13.21 -18.70 -14.49
CA SER A 64 -12.24 -19.62 -13.91
C SER A 64 -10.80 -19.16 -14.13
N MET A 65 -10.53 -18.37 -15.18
CA MET A 65 -9.23 -17.70 -15.38
C MET A 65 -8.90 -16.68 -14.28
N LYS A 66 -9.89 -16.16 -13.54
CA LYS A 66 -9.67 -15.29 -12.38
C LYS A 66 -8.82 -15.96 -11.30
N VAL A 67 -9.01 -17.26 -11.07
CA VAL A 67 -8.25 -18.01 -10.06
C VAL A 67 -6.77 -18.04 -10.44
N VAL A 68 -6.48 -18.28 -11.72
CA VAL A 68 -5.10 -18.25 -12.24
C VAL A 68 -4.48 -16.86 -12.04
N GLN A 69 -5.22 -15.79 -12.30
CA GLN A 69 -4.73 -14.41 -12.06
C GLN A 69 -4.49 -14.11 -10.58
N LEU A 70 -5.37 -14.58 -9.68
CA LEU A 70 -5.22 -14.39 -8.23
C LEU A 70 -3.96 -15.05 -7.66
N PHE A 71 -3.51 -16.16 -8.24
CA PHE A 71 -2.29 -16.84 -7.82
C PHE A 71 -1.04 -16.42 -8.60
N LYS A 72 -1.20 -15.70 -9.72
CA LYS A 72 -0.07 -15.10 -10.46
C LYS A 72 0.60 -13.98 -9.65
N GLU A 73 -0.19 -13.20 -8.91
CA GLU A 73 0.31 -12.10 -8.09
C GLU A 73 0.17 -12.41 -6.59
N PRO A 74 1.07 -11.91 -5.74
CA PRO A 74 0.87 -12.00 -4.30
C PRO A 74 -0.39 -11.21 -3.90
N PRO A 75 -1.19 -11.74 -2.96
CA PRO A 75 -2.41 -11.07 -2.51
C PRO A 75 -2.07 -9.71 -1.90
N MET A 76 -3.00 -8.76 -2.02
CA MET A 76 -2.80 -7.38 -1.57
C MET A 76 -2.30 -7.27 -0.12
N ALA A 77 -2.79 -8.12 0.78
CA ALA A 77 -2.39 -8.12 2.19
C ALA A 77 -0.90 -8.48 2.43
N GLN A 78 -0.29 -9.23 1.51
CA GLN A 78 1.13 -9.63 1.60
C GLN A 78 2.06 -8.61 0.93
N LYS A 79 1.51 -7.58 0.25
CA LYS A 79 2.34 -6.53 -0.31
C LYS A 79 2.97 -5.73 0.83
N LYS A 80 4.27 -5.49 0.74
CA LYS A 80 5.04 -4.77 1.76
C LYS A 80 4.45 -3.40 2.08
N GLU A 81 4.00 -2.71 1.05
CA GLU A 81 3.31 -1.41 1.15
C GLU A 81 2.08 -1.46 2.10
N VAL A 82 1.43 -2.62 2.22
CA VAL A 82 0.23 -2.80 3.03
C VAL A 82 0.58 -3.16 4.48
N TYR A 83 1.38 -4.20 4.71
CA TYR A 83 1.65 -4.65 6.07
C TYR A 83 2.69 -3.79 6.81
N ASP A 84 3.68 -3.22 6.11
CA ASP A 84 4.70 -2.34 6.69
C ASP A 84 4.29 -0.85 6.61
N TRP A 85 2.99 -0.56 6.47
CA TRP A 85 2.48 0.81 6.34
C TRP A 85 2.89 1.71 7.50
N TYR A 86 2.80 1.21 8.74
CA TYR A 86 3.24 1.95 9.92
C TYR A 86 4.63 1.50 10.36
N PRO A 87 5.54 2.44 10.67
CA PRO A 87 6.81 2.08 11.27
C PRO A 87 6.59 1.45 12.65
N GLN A 88 7.58 0.69 13.12
CA GLN A 88 7.51 -0.03 14.39
C GLN A 88 7.70 0.93 15.58
N HIS A 89 6.67 1.73 15.89
CA HIS A 89 6.69 2.80 16.90
C HIS A 89 7.14 2.33 18.29
N LYS A 90 6.78 1.11 18.68
CA LYS A 90 7.17 0.53 19.98
C LYS A 90 8.68 0.41 20.12
N ILE A 91 9.37 0.05 19.04
CA ILE A 91 10.83 -0.10 19.03
C ILE A 91 11.47 1.27 19.22
N TYR A 92 11.10 2.24 18.37
CA TYR A 92 11.64 3.60 18.47
C TYR A 92 11.40 4.22 19.85
N TYR A 93 10.18 4.11 20.37
CA TYR A 93 9.84 4.62 21.69
C TYR A 93 10.66 3.95 22.80
N SER A 94 10.79 2.62 22.77
CA SER A 94 11.56 1.89 23.77
C SER A 94 13.06 2.20 23.69
N LEU A 95 13.57 2.41 22.47
CA LEU A 95 14.96 2.73 22.20
C LEU A 95 15.31 4.11 22.78
N THR A 96 14.57 5.15 22.40
CA THR A 96 14.83 6.52 22.89
C THR A 96 14.65 6.63 24.38
N GLN A 97 13.68 5.90 24.96
CA GLN A 97 13.49 5.84 26.40
C GLN A 97 14.70 5.21 27.12
N LYS A 98 15.24 4.10 26.60
CA LYS A 98 16.45 3.47 27.16
C LYS A 98 17.66 4.39 27.05
N LEU A 99 17.86 5.03 25.90
CA LEU A 99 18.95 5.99 25.69
C LEU A 99 18.84 7.20 26.63
N ARG A 100 17.61 7.66 26.92
CA ARG A 100 17.36 8.71 27.90
C ARG A 100 17.80 8.30 29.30
N TYR A 101 17.48 7.08 29.73
CA TYR A 101 17.91 6.57 31.03
C TYR A 101 19.43 6.39 31.14
N MET A 102 20.10 6.11 30.03
CA MET A 102 21.56 6.05 29.96
C MET A 102 22.23 7.44 29.86
N GLY A 103 21.45 8.52 29.74
CA GLY A 103 21.97 9.88 29.56
C GLY A 103 22.53 10.16 28.14
N LEU A 104 22.36 9.24 27.19
CA LEU A 104 22.83 9.36 25.82
C LEU A 104 21.88 10.15 24.92
N PHE A 105 20.61 10.28 25.33
CA PHE A 105 19.59 11.00 24.59
C PHE A 105 18.82 11.96 25.50
N ARG A 106 18.66 13.21 25.07
CA ARG A 106 17.87 14.22 25.78
C ARG A 106 16.51 14.39 25.09
N ASP A 107 15.45 14.02 25.80
CA ASP A 107 14.06 14.13 25.32
C ASP A 107 13.36 15.31 26.01
N GLU A 108 13.46 16.49 25.38
CA GLU A 108 12.88 17.74 25.89
C GLU A 108 11.36 17.64 26.09
N HIS A 109 10.69 16.87 25.22
CA HIS A 109 9.25 16.70 25.30
C HIS A 109 8.84 15.88 26.53
N GLN A 110 9.61 14.84 26.88
CA GLN A 110 9.38 14.11 28.13
C GLN A 110 9.75 14.92 29.37
N ASP A 111 10.86 15.67 29.32
CA ASP A 111 11.29 16.54 30.42
C ASP A 111 10.18 17.57 30.77
N PHE A 112 9.61 18.21 29.74
CA PHE A 112 8.49 19.14 29.92
C PHE A 112 7.26 18.45 30.53
N LYS A 113 6.88 17.28 30.02
CA LYS A 113 5.73 16.52 30.56
C LYS A 113 5.95 16.11 32.02
N GLU A 114 7.17 15.76 32.41
CA GLU A 114 7.52 15.39 33.77
C GLU A 114 7.45 16.58 34.72
N GLU A 115 7.98 17.74 34.33
CA GLU A 115 7.89 18.95 35.16
C GLU A 115 6.44 19.41 35.31
N MET A 116 5.66 19.40 34.22
CA MET A 116 4.22 19.70 34.30
C MET A 116 3.48 18.73 35.22
N ARG A 117 3.86 17.45 35.22
CA ARG A 117 3.28 16.44 36.12
C ARG A 117 3.69 16.69 37.57
N ARG A 118 4.93 17.13 37.82
CA ARG A 118 5.45 17.50 39.15
C ARG A 118 4.66 18.66 39.74
N LEU A 119 4.52 19.75 38.99
CA LEU A 119 3.73 20.92 39.40
C LEU A 119 2.26 20.58 39.63
N ARG A 120 1.68 19.72 38.79
CA ARG A 120 0.29 19.27 38.96
C ARG A 120 0.09 18.46 40.25
N LYS A 121 1.06 17.61 40.62
CA LYS A 121 1.05 16.88 41.90
C LYS A 121 1.13 17.85 43.09
N LEU A 122 2.02 18.85 43.03
CA LEU A 122 2.13 19.88 44.07
C LEU A 122 0.84 20.67 44.26
N ARG A 123 0.10 20.94 43.17
CA ARG A 123 -1.24 21.56 43.22
C ARG A 123 -2.36 20.63 43.73
N GLY A 124 -2.05 19.40 44.16
CA GLY A 124 -3.02 18.40 44.57
C GLY A 124 -3.84 17.78 43.43
N LYS A 125 -3.56 18.14 42.17
CA LYS A 125 -4.27 17.64 40.98
C LYS A 125 -3.60 16.41 40.36
N GLY A 126 -2.87 15.65 41.19
CA GLY A 126 -2.21 14.41 40.79
C GLY A 126 -3.21 13.37 40.31
N LYS A 127 -2.75 12.42 39.48
CA LYS A 127 -3.57 11.27 39.09
C LYS A 127 -3.89 10.46 40.35
N PRO A 128 -5.17 10.19 40.68
CA PRO A 128 -5.51 9.39 41.85
C PRO A 128 -4.96 7.97 41.69
N LYS A 129 -4.75 7.26 42.82
CA LYS A 129 -4.37 5.86 42.78
C LYS A 129 -5.47 5.06 42.06
N LYS A 130 -5.07 4.04 41.32
CA LYS A 130 -6.01 3.18 40.58
C LYS A 130 -6.98 2.55 41.60
N GLY A 131 -8.28 2.80 41.44
CA GLY A 131 -9.31 2.33 42.38
C GLY A 131 -9.84 3.41 43.32
N GLU A 132 -9.07 4.45 43.63
CA GLU A 132 -9.48 5.58 44.51
C GLU A 132 -10.09 6.74 43.71
N GLY A 133 -10.70 6.44 42.57
CA GLY A 133 -11.34 7.46 41.74
C GLY A 133 -12.54 8.09 42.45
N LYS A 134 -13.04 9.20 41.90
CA LYS A 134 -14.23 9.91 42.43
C LYS A 134 -15.43 9.00 42.71
N ARG A 135 -15.59 7.95 41.90
CA ARG A 135 -16.67 6.95 42.07
C ARG A 135 -16.50 6.09 43.33
N ALA A 136 -15.28 5.75 43.72
CA ALA A 136 -15.02 4.95 44.91
C ALA A 136 -15.22 5.75 46.20
N MET A 137 -14.89 7.05 46.19
CA MET A 137 -15.13 7.94 47.33
C MET A 137 -16.62 8.16 47.60
N LYS A 138 -17.49 8.08 46.58
CA LYS A 138 -18.94 8.26 46.72
C LYS A 138 -19.68 7.00 47.24
N LYS A 139 -19.02 5.83 47.23
CA LYS A 139 -19.62 4.55 47.67
C LYS A 139 -19.43 4.30 49.17
N LYS A 140 -18.60 5.11 49.83
CA LYS A 140 -18.33 5.04 51.27
C LYS A 140 -19.26 6.00 52.01
#